data_AF-A0A6N2K136-F1
#
_entry.id   AF-A0A6N2K136-F1
#
_cell.length_a   1.000
_cell.length_b   1.000
_cell.length_c   1.000
_cell.angle_alpha   90.00
_cell.angle_beta   90.00
_cell.angle_gamma   90.00
#
_symmetry.space_group_name_H-M   'P 1'
#
loop_
_entity.id
_entity.type
_entity.pdbx_description
1 polymer ?
#
loop_
_entity_poly.entity_id
_entity_poly.type
_entity_poly.pdbx_seq_one_letter_code
_entity_poly.pdbx_strand_id
1 'polypeptide(L)'
;MVRQTNILDMVKWRDLPNYKVGNTLIPSPPQAMSLIAVLDRIMNWMLTNQPNYAESFLPGLSRQEIDSICEVIPGCLSEDICQLYQWRNGTNEEYWRWMLNFHLHYQPLQEVVMDILETEDDTYTFDGKHLFPFFQEEKTYYCSLISEEFSESSVIVDLYAGGGMDVVLAFNSLTAMLEVLAEGLETEVLFLNDKGCVGYGENRNNFRELFYKYNSSDIEFFL
;
A
#
# COMPACT_ATOMS: atom_id res chain seq x y z
N MET A 1 -9.12 1.80 32.65
CA MET A 1 -7.98 0.88 32.84
C MET A 1 -8.46 -0.52 32.46
N VAL A 2 -8.54 -0.77 31.15
CA VAL A 2 -8.86 -2.07 30.56
C VAL A 2 -7.57 -2.53 29.92
N ARG A 3 -7.08 -3.70 30.33
CA ARG A 3 -5.91 -4.35 29.75
C ARG A 3 -6.27 -4.74 28.32
N GLN A 4 -5.73 -4.03 27.32
CA GLN A 4 -5.69 -4.53 25.96
C GLN A 4 -4.65 -5.65 25.92
N THR A 5 -5.13 -6.82 25.55
CA THR A 5 -4.38 -8.05 25.36
C THR A 5 -3.30 -7.82 24.31
N ASN A 6 -2.07 -8.24 24.61
CA ASN A 6 -0.92 -8.12 23.73
C ASN A 6 -1.19 -8.76 22.36
N ILE A 7 -1.14 -7.96 21.30
CA ILE A 7 -1.15 -8.38 19.88
C ILE A 7 0.05 -9.30 19.53
N LEU A 8 1.06 -9.34 20.40
CA LEU A 8 2.24 -10.21 20.28
C LEU A 8 1.94 -11.73 20.30
N ASP A 9 0.74 -12.15 20.73
CA ASP A 9 0.39 -13.58 20.78
C ASP A 9 -0.26 -14.12 19.49
N MET A 10 -0.68 -13.26 18.54
CA MET A 10 -1.48 -13.71 17.38
C MET A 10 -0.71 -13.85 16.06
N VAL A 11 0.48 -13.26 15.93
CA VAL A 11 1.34 -13.48 14.75
C VAL A 11 2.74 -13.80 15.21
N LYS A 12 3.01 -15.10 15.42
CA LYS A 12 4.39 -15.59 15.48
C LYS A 12 4.95 -15.54 14.06
N TRP A 13 5.61 -14.43 13.74
CA TRP A 13 6.36 -14.19 12.49
C TRP A 13 7.37 -15.29 12.10
N ARG A 14 7.62 -16.28 12.97
CA ARG A 14 8.55 -17.40 12.76
C ARG A 14 7.93 -18.70 12.25
N ASP A 15 6.60 -18.78 12.13
CA ASP A 15 5.90 -20.05 11.81
C ASP A 15 5.24 -20.07 10.41
N LEU A 16 5.68 -19.25 9.45
CA LEU A 16 5.30 -19.45 8.04
C LEU A 16 6.15 -20.56 7.38
N PRO A 17 5.89 -21.84 7.73
CA PRO A 17 5.81 -22.85 6.68
C PRO A 17 4.65 -23.85 6.90
N ASN A 18 3.90 -24.09 5.81
CA ASN A 18 2.99 -25.23 5.58
C ASN A 18 1.98 -25.54 6.69
N TYR A 19 0.71 -25.10 6.57
CA TYR A 19 -0.39 -25.82 7.23
C TYR A 19 -1.71 -25.80 6.47
N LYS A 20 -2.29 -27.01 6.34
CA LYS A 20 -3.61 -27.28 5.76
C LYS A 20 -4.71 -26.83 6.73
N VAL A 21 -5.75 -26.19 6.21
CA VAL A 21 -7.02 -25.99 6.93
C VAL A 21 -8.17 -26.50 6.08
N GLY A 22 -8.97 -27.40 6.69
CA GLY A 22 -10.43 -27.56 6.56
C GLY A 22 -11.07 -27.66 5.17
N ASN A 23 -11.93 -28.67 4.98
CA ASN A 23 -12.71 -28.96 3.76
C ASN A 23 -13.74 -27.88 3.34
N THR A 24 -13.30 -26.64 3.17
CA THR A 24 -14.05 -25.63 2.43
C THR A 24 -13.17 -25.26 1.25
N LEU A 25 -13.63 -25.61 0.04
CA LEU A 25 -13.00 -25.17 -1.20
C LEU A 25 -13.14 -23.65 -1.26
N ILE A 26 -12.16 -22.93 -0.69
CA ILE A 26 -11.94 -21.53 -1.02
C ILE A 26 -11.58 -21.54 -2.51
N PRO A 27 -12.32 -20.83 -3.37
CA PRO A 27 -11.95 -20.73 -4.77
C PRO A 27 -10.50 -20.28 -4.82
N SER A 28 -9.67 -20.96 -5.60
CA SER A 28 -8.29 -20.54 -5.82
C SER A 28 -8.30 -19.04 -6.13
N PRO A 29 -7.41 -18.24 -5.52
CA PRO A 29 -7.36 -16.82 -5.82
C PRO A 29 -7.30 -16.65 -7.34
N PRO A 30 -8.02 -15.66 -7.91
CA PRO A 30 -7.92 -15.38 -9.34
C PRO A 30 -6.44 -15.31 -9.72
N GLN A 31 -6.06 -15.79 -10.91
CA GLN A 31 -4.68 -15.65 -11.38
C GLN A 31 -4.27 -14.19 -11.20
N ALA A 32 -3.33 -13.96 -10.27
CA ALA A 32 -2.92 -12.60 -9.91
C ALA A 32 -2.45 -11.90 -11.18
N MET A 33 -3.08 -10.77 -11.52
CA MET A 33 -2.60 -9.96 -12.63
C MET A 33 -1.20 -9.41 -12.28
N SER A 34 -0.42 -9.08 -13.30
CA SER A 34 0.83 -8.37 -13.05
C SER A 34 0.52 -6.99 -12.45
N LEU A 35 1.40 -6.50 -11.59
CA LEU A 35 1.28 -5.18 -10.98
C LEU A 35 0.99 -4.08 -12.02
N ILE A 36 1.73 -4.09 -13.13
CA ILE A 36 1.55 -3.13 -14.24
C ILE A 36 0.14 -3.19 -14.83
N ALA A 37 -0.43 -4.38 -15.02
CA ALA A 37 -1.78 -4.51 -15.54
C ALA A 37 -2.83 -3.93 -14.58
N VAL A 38 -2.63 -4.08 -13.27
CA VAL A 38 -3.51 -3.50 -12.24
C VAL A 38 -3.37 -1.99 -12.19
N LEU A 39 -2.15 -1.46 -12.27
CA LEU A 39 -1.88 -0.02 -12.35
C LEU A 39 -2.52 0.61 -13.58
N ASP A 40 -2.45 -0.06 -14.75
CA ASP A 40 -3.10 0.41 -15.97
C ASP A 40 -4.63 0.41 -15.86
N ARG A 41 -5.23 -0.56 -15.16
CA ARG A 41 -6.68 -0.54 -14.84
C ARG A 41 -7.05 0.70 -14.04
N ILE A 42 -6.32 0.99 -12.96
CA ILE A 42 -6.54 2.17 -12.13
C ILE A 42 -6.38 3.44 -12.95
N MET A 43 -5.34 3.55 -13.78
CA MET A 43 -5.12 4.71 -14.66
C MET A 43 -6.25 4.92 -15.67
N ASN A 44 -6.72 3.86 -16.32
CA ASN A 44 -7.84 3.96 -17.26
C ASN A 44 -9.12 4.42 -16.56
N TRP A 45 -9.36 3.94 -15.34
CA TRP A 45 -10.45 4.41 -14.50
C TRP A 45 -10.27 5.91 -14.16
N MET A 46 -9.07 6.33 -13.76
CA MET A 46 -8.76 7.73 -13.44
C MET A 46 -8.89 8.65 -14.65
N LEU A 47 -8.42 8.26 -15.84
CA LEU A 47 -8.58 9.05 -17.06
C LEU A 47 -10.05 9.32 -17.40
N THR A 48 -10.94 8.39 -17.04
CA THR A 48 -12.38 8.52 -17.29
C THR A 48 -13.07 9.36 -16.22
N ASN A 49 -12.73 9.14 -14.94
CA ASN A 49 -13.49 9.67 -13.80
C ASN A 49 -12.83 10.90 -13.14
N GLN A 50 -11.51 11.04 -13.27
CA GLN A 50 -10.66 12.07 -12.63
C GLN A 50 -9.49 12.49 -13.55
N PRO A 51 -9.76 12.99 -14.78
CA PRO A 51 -8.74 13.24 -15.78
C PRO A 51 -7.65 14.23 -15.34
N ASN A 52 -8.03 15.30 -14.63
CA ASN A 52 -7.07 16.28 -14.10
C ASN A 52 -6.04 15.64 -13.17
N TYR A 53 -6.44 14.62 -12.41
CA TYR A 53 -5.54 13.90 -11.54
C TYR A 53 -4.70 12.87 -12.30
N ALA A 54 -5.27 12.17 -13.27
CA ALA A 54 -4.50 11.29 -14.15
C ALA A 54 -3.35 12.03 -14.86
N GLU A 55 -3.56 13.30 -15.20
CA GLU A 55 -2.54 14.19 -15.80
C GLU A 55 -1.45 14.66 -14.82
N SER A 56 -1.66 14.53 -13.51
CA SER A 56 -0.73 14.96 -12.45
C SER A 56 0.47 14.02 -12.26
N PHE A 57 0.34 12.77 -12.72
CA PHE A 57 1.36 11.75 -12.53
C PHE A 57 2.65 12.08 -13.28
N LEU A 58 3.76 12.02 -12.54
CA LEU A 58 5.08 12.27 -13.11
C LEU A 58 5.54 11.05 -13.93
N PRO A 59 6.33 11.27 -15.01
CA PRO A 59 6.95 10.18 -15.75
C PRO A 59 7.69 9.20 -14.81
N GLY A 60 7.59 7.91 -15.10
CA GLY A 60 8.28 6.88 -14.33
C GLY A 60 9.80 6.96 -14.47
N LEU A 61 10.48 6.41 -13.47
CA LEU A 61 11.93 6.37 -13.39
C LEU A 61 12.51 5.12 -14.06
N SER A 62 13.75 5.20 -14.52
CA SER A 62 14.52 4.01 -14.86
C SER A 62 14.99 3.29 -13.59
N ARG A 63 15.34 2.00 -13.71
CA ARG A 63 15.90 1.24 -12.58
C ARG A 63 17.16 1.91 -12.02
N GLN A 64 18.02 2.41 -12.90
CA GLN A 64 19.26 3.09 -12.49
C GLN A 64 18.99 4.37 -11.69
N GLU A 65 17.96 5.13 -12.06
CA GLU A 65 17.56 6.33 -11.30
C GLU A 65 17.03 5.94 -9.92
N ILE A 66 16.19 4.90 -9.82
CA ILE A 66 15.69 4.39 -8.53
C ILE A 66 16.85 3.94 -7.64
N ASP A 67 17.74 3.10 -8.16
CA ASP A 67 18.90 2.58 -7.42
C ASP A 67 19.80 3.74 -6.93
N SER A 68 20.00 4.77 -7.76
CA SER A 68 20.81 5.93 -7.40
C SER A 68 20.15 6.81 -6.34
N ILE A 69 18.83 6.99 -6.37
CA ILE A 69 18.10 7.78 -5.37
C ILE A 69 18.09 7.03 -4.03
N CYS A 70 17.95 5.71 -4.07
CA CYS A 70 17.86 4.86 -2.88
C CYS A 70 19.22 4.39 -2.33
N GLU A 71 20.35 4.79 -2.91
CA GLU A 71 21.68 4.38 -2.40
C GLU A 71 21.93 4.81 -0.93
N VAL A 72 21.22 5.85 -0.49
CA VAL A 72 21.33 6.44 0.85
C VAL A 72 20.46 5.77 1.91
N ILE A 73 19.49 4.93 1.53
CA ILE A 73 18.62 4.22 2.49
C ILE A 73 19.20 2.82 2.83
N PRO A 74 19.01 2.33 4.07
CA PRO A 74 19.59 1.05 4.50
C PRO A 74 18.85 -0.16 3.91
N GLY A 75 19.37 -0.73 2.83
CA GLY A 75 18.89 -1.99 2.25
C GLY A 75 18.40 -1.85 0.82
N CYS A 76 17.41 -2.66 0.43
CA CYS A 76 16.85 -2.71 -0.90
C CYS A 76 15.32 -2.62 -0.84
N LEU A 77 14.75 -1.90 -1.80
CA LEU A 77 13.31 -1.93 -2.07
C LEU A 77 12.94 -3.25 -2.75
N SER A 78 11.72 -3.72 -2.52
CA SER A 78 11.17 -4.85 -3.26
C SER A 78 10.91 -4.47 -4.73
N GLU A 79 10.85 -5.48 -5.59
CA GLU A 79 10.67 -5.29 -7.03
C GLU A 79 9.32 -4.65 -7.37
N ASP A 80 8.26 -4.95 -6.63
CA ASP A 80 6.94 -4.32 -6.81
C ASP A 80 6.96 -2.81 -6.52
N ILE A 81 7.72 -2.35 -5.52
CA ILE A 81 7.93 -0.91 -5.25
C ILE A 81 8.76 -0.28 -6.37
N CYS A 82 9.82 -0.96 -6.84
CA CYS A 82 10.58 -0.50 -7.99
C CYS A 82 9.67 -0.34 -9.22
N GLN A 83 8.83 -1.32 -9.52
CA GLN A 83 7.89 -1.28 -10.64
C GLN A 83 6.85 -0.16 -10.51
N LEU A 84 6.37 0.13 -9.29
CA LEU A 84 5.49 1.25 -9.02
C LEU A 84 6.14 2.59 -9.45
N TYR A 85 7.38 2.83 -9.04
CA TYR A 85 8.12 4.05 -9.42
C TYR A 85 8.61 4.07 -10.87
N GLN A 86 8.83 2.89 -11.48
CA GLN A 86 9.08 2.79 -12.92
C GLN A 86 7.84 3.11 -13.75
N TRP A 87 6.66 2.86 -13.20
CA TRP A 87 5.40 3.17 -13.85
C TRP A 87 5.14 4.68 -13.82
N ARG A 88 5.17 5.31 -12.64
CA ARG A 88 5.07 6.76 -12.46
C ARG A 88 5.89 7.18 -11.25
N ASN A 89 6.49 8.37 -11.26
CA ASN A 89 7.29 8.85 -10.13
C ASN A 89 6.45 9.73 -9.17
N GLY A 90 5.38 9.17 -8.61
CA GLY A 90 4.47 10.00 -7.83
C GLY A 90 3.67 10.99 -8.68
N THR A 91 3.25 12.07 -8.05
CA THR A 91 2.44 13.15 -8.65
C THR A 91 3.03 14.52 -8.32
N ASN A 92 2.67 15.55 -9.09
CA ASN A 92 3.16 16.91 -8.88
C ASN A 92 2.49 17.59 -7.66
N GLU A 93 3.32 18.27 -6.85
CA GLU A 93 2.90 18.89 -5.58
C GLU A 93 1.73 19.88 -5.70
N GLU A 94 1.51 20.54 -6.84
CA GLU A 94 0.38 21.48 -7.02
C GLU A 94 -1.00 20.81 -6.84
N TYR A 95 -1.03 19.47 -6.86
CA TYR A 95 -2.21 18.64 -6.66
C TYR A 95 -2.21 17.92 -5.30
N TRP A 96 -1.51 18.45 -4.27
CA TRP A 96 -1.62 17.97 -2.88
C TRP A 96 -3.07 17.93 -2.34
N ARG A 97 -3.99 18.63 -3.00
CA ARG A 97 -5.43 18.61 -2.73
C ARG A 97 -6.26 17.68 -3.62
N TRP A 98 -5.64 17.00 -4.58
CA TRP A 98 -6.29 16.50 -5.79
C TRP A 98 -5.73 15.19 -6.35
N MET A 99 -4.77 14.54 -5.70
CA MET A 99 -4.93 13.09 -5.66
C MET A 99 -6.30 12.85 -5.07
N LEU A 100 -7.14 12.11 -5.79
CA LEU A 100 -8.30 11.39 -5.25
C LEU A 100 -8.25 11.48 -3.72
N ASN A 101 -9.23 12.06 -3.02
CA ASN A 101 -9.24 12.03 -1.55
C ASN A 101 -9.42 10.57 -1.02
N PHE A 102 -8.80 9.57 -1.64
CA PHE A 102 -8.05 8.55 -0.93
C PHE A 102 -7.20 9.12 0.22
N HIS A 103 -6.83 10.41 0.19
CA HIS A 103 -5.80 11.02 1.03
C HIS A 103 -4.43 10.34 0.88
N LEU A 104 -4.28 9.27 0.08
CA LEU A 104 -3.06 8.50 -0.14
C LEU A 104 -2.03 9.22 -1.02
N HIS A 105 -1.44 10.33 -0.57
CA HIS A 105 -0.32 11.03 -1.21
C HIS A 105 0.73 10.06 -1.77
N TYR A 106 0.88 10.07 -3.10
CA TYR A 106 1.90 9.32 -3.83
C TYR A 106 3.01 10.29 -4.25
N GLN A 107 4.02 10.38 -3.39
CA GLN A 107 5.12 11.33 -3.54
C GLN A 107 6.18 10.81 -4.52
N PRO A 108 6.84 11.73 -5.26
CA PRO A 108 8.07 11.42 -5.98
C PRO A 108 9.10 10.73 -5.09
N LEU A 109 9.83 9.77 -5.64
CA LEU A 109 10.77 8.93 -4.89
C LEU A 109 11.82 9.75 -4.13
N GLN A 110 12.27 10.85 -4.72
CA GLN A 110 13.25 11.75 -4.12
C GLN A 110 12.72 12.41 -2.84
N GLU A 111 11.45 12.79 -2.83
CA GLU A 111 10.80 13.38 -1.66
C GLU A 111 10.63 12.34 -0.56
N VAL A 112 10.18 11.12 -0.89
CA VAL A 112 10.08 10.02 0.07
C VAL A 112 11.42 9.71 0.72
N VAL A 113 12.49 9.61 -0.07
CA VAL A 113 13.84 9.36 0.46
C VAL A 113 14.33 10.52 1.32
N MET A 114 14.06 11.76 0.92
CA MET A 114 14.39 12.94 1.73
C MET A 114 13.65 12.92 3.06
N ASP A 115 12.35 12.62 3.06
CA ASP A 115 11.53 12.51 4.26
C ASP A 115 12.06 11.42 5.20
N ILE A 116 12.47 10.26 4.68
CA ILE A 116 13.12 9.21 5.49
C ILE A 116 14.40 9.72 6.15
N LEU A 117 15.22 10.49 5.43
CA LEU A 117 16.53 10.97 5.93
C LEU A 117 16.41 12.14 6.90
N GLU A 118 15.41 13.01 6.72
CA GLU A 118 15.17 14.17 7.59
C GLU A 118 14.43 13.79 8.88
N THR A 119 13.78 12.63 8.89
CA THR A 119 13.09 12.10 10.07
C THR A 119 14.12 11.65 11.10
N GLU A 120 14.35 12.47 12.13
CA GLU A 120 15.35 12.24 13.19
C GLU A 120 14.94 11.15 14.20
N ASP A 121 13.73 10.59 14.10
CA ASP A 121 13.19 9.56 15.00
C ASP A 121 12.94 8.22 14.30
N ASP A 122 12.64 7.19 15.10
CA ASP A 122 12.38 5.83 14.62
C ASP A 122 11.02 5.68 13.91
N THR A 123 10.44 6.75 13.34
CA THR A 123 9.09 6.73 12.73
C THR A 123 8.96 5.65 11.67
N TYR A 124 9.97 5.52 10.79
CA TYR A 124 10.00 4.50 9.74
C TYR A 124 10.74 3.23 10.17
N THR A 125 10.74 2.92 11.47
CA THR A 125 11.33 1.70 12.00
C THR A 125 10.33 0.96 12.90
N PHE A 126 10.12 -0.32 12.62
CA PHE A 126 9.25 -1.17 13.42
C PHE A 126 9.92 -2.53 13.67
N ASP A 127 10.03 -2.92 14.95
CA ASP A 127 10.70 -4.17 15.38
C ASP A 127 12.11 -4.33 14.77
N GLY A 128 12.86 -3.23 14.67
CA GLY A 128 14.20 -3.20 14.06
C GLY A 128 14.22 -3.38 12.54
N LYS A 129 13.06 -3.27 11.87
CA LYS A 129 12.94 -3.27 10.41
C LYS A 129 12.67 -1.86 9.91
N HIS A 130 13.37 -1.46 8.86
CA HIS A 130 13.11 -0.19 8.19
C HIS A 130 11.89 -0.31 7.25
N LEU A 131 11.09 0.74 7.23
CA LEU A 131 9.88 0.86 6.45
C LEU A 131 10.10 1.90 5.35
N PHE A 132 9.54 1.66 4.18
CA PHE A 132 9.54 2.59 3.06
C PHE A 132 8.10 3.08 2.80
N PRO A 133 7.76 4.33 3.15
CA PRO A 133 6.41 4.86 2.98
C PRO A 133 6.18 5.29 1.53
N PHE A 134 5.34 4.57 0.79
CA PHE A 134 5.08 4.87 -0.62
C PHE A 134 3.72 5.53 -0.87
N PHE A 135 2.78 5.41 0.08
CA PHE A 135 1.59 6.26 0.13
C PHE A 135 1.40 6.83 1.53
N GLN A 136 0.91 8.05 1.65
CA GLN A 136 0.64 8.71 2.94
C GLN A 136 -0.78 9.27 2.97
N GLU A 137 -1.52 9.14 4.06
CA GLU A 137 -2.78 9.82 4.36
C GLU A 137 -2.68 10.56 5.71
N GLU A 138 -2.56 11.89 5.67
CA GLU A 138 -2.33 12.72 6.88
C GLU A 138 -1.16 12.22 7.76
N LYS A 139 -1.45 11.41 8.79
CA LYS A 139 -0.48 10.82 9.72
C LYS A 139 -0.35 9.29 9.57
N THR A 140 -0.97 8.75 8.54
CA THR A 140 -1.04 7.33 8.22
C THR A 140 -0.16 7.08 6.99
N TYR A 141 0.61 6.01 6.98
CA TYR A 141 1.53 5.68 5.89
C TYR A 141 1.35 4.22 5.49
N TYR A 142 1.21 3.97 4.19
CA TYR A 142 1.35 2.62 3.66
C TYR A 142 2.80 2.40 3.31
N CYS A 143 3.39 1.44 4.02
CA CYS A 143 4.81 1.16 3.94
C CYS A 143 5.07 -0.26 3.46
N SER A 144 6.14 -0.43 2.69
CA SER A 144 6.74 -1.73 2.44
C SER A 144 7.92 -1.95 3.38
N LEU A 145 8.27 -3.20 3.67
CA LEU A 145 9.52 -3.49 4.37
C LEU A 145 10.72 -3.24 3.45
N ILE A 146 11.74 -2.57 3.98
CA ILE A 146 13.07 -2.54 3.37
C ILE A 146 13.83 -3.79 3.83
N SER A 147 14.35 -4.56 2.88
CA SER A 147 15.05 -5.80 3.15
C SER A 147 16.56 -5.68 2.86
N GLU A 148 17.38 -6.45 3.56
CA GLU A 148 18.82 -6.54 3.28
C GLU A 148 19.11 -7.23 1.94
N GLU A 149 18.19 -8.11 1.51
CA GLU A 149 18.28 -8.87 0.27
C GLU A 149 17.17 -8.47 -0.70
N PHE A 150 17.39 -8.73 -1.99
CA PHE A 150 16.36 -8.55 -3.00
C PHE A 150 15.12 -9.41 -2.70
N SER A 151 13.94 -8.84 -2.89
CA SER A 151 12.67 -9.54 -2.82
C SER A 151 11.76 -9.11 -3.97
N GLU A 152 11.00 -10.05 -4.54
CA GLU A 152 10.06 -9.73 -5.62
C GLU A 152 8.86 -8.91 -5.10
N SER A 153 8.46 -9.12 -3.86
CA SER A 153 7.34 -8.43 -3.24
C SER A 153 7.53 -8.34 -1.73
N SER A 154 6.92 -7.33 -1.14
CA SER A 154 6.91 -7.09 0.30
C SER A 154 5.47 -6.99 0.79
N VAL A 155 5.25 -7.34 2.06
CA VAL A 155 3.96 -7.05 2.72
C VAL A 155 3.78 -5.55 2.84
N ILE A 156 2.52 -5.10 2.83
CA ILE A 156 2.19 -3.70 3.06
C ILE A 156 1.68 -3.55 4.48
N VAL A 157 2.28 -2.62 5.21
CA VAL A 157 1.83 -2.23 6.55
C VAL A 157 1.21 -0.85 6.50
N ASP A 158 0.21 -0.64 7.34
CA ASP A 158 -0.32 0.65 7.69
C ASP A 158 0.40 1.12 8.98
N LEU A 159 1.10 2.25 8.89
CA LEU A 159 1.81 2.93 9.96
C LEU A 159 1.06 4.21 10.34
N TYR A 160 0.52 4.26 11.55
CA TYR A 160 -0.06 5.48 12.10
C TYR A 160 0.92 6.18 13.04
N ALA A 161 1.31 7.42 12.71
CA ALA A 161 2.28 8.23 13.44
C ALA A 161 1.62 9.27 14.39
N GLY A 162 0.33 9.12 14.71
CA GLY A 162 -0.44 10.14 15.44
C GLY A 162 -0.68 9.87 16.93
N GLY A 163 0.25 10.26 17.81
CA GLY A 163 0.04 10.21 19.28
C GLY A 163 0.27 8.82 19.92
N GLY A 164 0.87 7.92 19.14
CA GLY A 164 1.31 6.56 19.46
C GLY A 164 1.65 5.90 18.11
N MET A 165 2.79 5.22 18.00
CA MET A 165 3.14 4.49 16.79
C MET A 165 2.43 3.13 16.80
N ASP A 166 1.49 2.95 15.89
CA ASP A 166 0.81 1.67 15.65
C ASP A 166 1.12 1.20 14.23
N VAL A 167 1.56 -0.05 14.10
CA VAL A 167 1.85 -0.69 12.80
C VAL A 167 0.97 -1.92 12.66
N VAL A 168 0.21 -1.97 11.56
CA VAL A 168 -0.75 -3.04 11.27
C VAL A 168 -0.44 -3.63 9.92
N LEU A 169 -0.46 -4.96 9.80
CA LEU A 169 -0.38 -5.61 8.49
C LEU A 169 -1.65 -5.28 7.69
N ALA A 170 -1.50 -4.53 6.60
CA ALA A 170 -2.62 -4.04 5.81
C ALA A 170 -2.91 -4.95 4.61
N PHE A 171 -1.88 -5.36 3.87
CA PHE A 171 -2.02 -6.20 2.68
C PHE A 171 -0.87 -7.21 2.55
N ASN A 172 -1.14 -8.33 1.89
CA ASN A 172 -0.13 -9.34 1.58
C ASN A 172 0.95 -8.83 0.61
N SER A 173 0.59 -7.90 -0.27
CA SER A 173 1.48 -7.30 -1.27
C SER A 173 0.89 -6.02 -1.84
N LEU A 174 1.73 -5.22 -2.50
CA LEU A 174 1.28 -4.05 -3.25
C LEU A 174 0.26 -4.44 -4.34
N THR A 175 0.49 -5.56 -5.02
CA THR A 175 -0.43 -6.04 -6.07
C THR A 175 -1.81 -6.33 -5.48
N ALA A 176 -1.88 -6.97 -4.31
CA ALA A 176 -3.15 -7.25 -3.64
C ALA A 176 -3.86 -5.96 -3.20
N MET A 177 -3.12 -4.97 -2.68
CA MET A 177 -3.66 -3.64 -2.35
C MET A 177 -4.29 -2.96 -3.57
N LEU A 178 -3.57 -2.94 -4.69
CA LEU A 178 -4.02 -2.29 -5.91
C LEU A 178 -5.16 -3.04 -6.61
N GLU A 179 -5.23 -4.36 -6.49
CA GLU A 179 -6.37 -5.15 -7.00
C GLU A 179 -7.67 -4.83 -6.25
N VAL A 180 -7.61 -4.75 -4.91
CA VAL A 180 -8.73 -4.32 -4.08
C VAL A 180 -9.18 -2.91 -4.48
N LEU A 181 -8.22 -2.01 -4.70
CA LEU A 181 -8.50 -0.65 -5.15
C LEU A 181 -9.18 -0.62 -6.53
N ALA A 182 -8.60 -1.30 -7.52
CA ALA A 182 -9.10 -1.32 -8.90
C ALA A 182 -10.50 -1.89 -8.98
N GLU A 183 -10.72 -3.10 -8.45
CA GLU A 183 -12.04 -3.72 -8.47
C GLU A 183 -13.04 -2.96 -7.60
N GLY A 184 -12.61 -2.40 -6.47
CA GLY A 184 -13.47 -1.59 -5.61
C GLY A 184 -14.05 -0.38 -6.34
N LEU A 185 -13.23 0.32 -7.11
CA LEU A 185 -13.64 1.46 -7.95
C LEU A 185 -14.51 1.05 -9.14
N GLU A 186 -14.21 -0.08 -9.77
CA GLU A 186 -14.97 -0.60 -10.92
C GLU A 186 -16.36 -1.13 -10.52
N THR A 187 -16.52 -1.60 -9.28
CA THR A 187 -17.75 -2.22 -8.77
C THR A 187 -18.54 -1.33 -7.81
N GLU A 188 -18.13 -0.07 -7.65
CA GLU A 188 -18.75 0.92 -6.74
C GLU A 188 -18.76 0.50 -5.26
N VAL A 189 -18.00 -0.53 -4.89
CA VAL A 189 -17.70 -0.87 -3.49
C VAL A 189 -16.89 0.25 -2.84
N LEU A 190 -16.03 0.88 -3.65
CA LEU A 190 -15.37 2.14 -3.38
C LEU A 190 -15.93 3.19 -4.35
N PHE A 191 -16.23 4.38 -3.87
CA PHE A 191 -16.66 5.49 -4.72
C PHE A 191 -15.96 6.79 -4.32
N LEU A 192 -15.88 7.74 -5.24
CA LEU A 192 -15.41 9.10 -4.92
C LEU A 192 -16.61 9.97 -4.56
N ASN A 193 -16.60 10.56 -3.37
CA ASN A 193 -17.61 11.52 -2.97
C ASN A 193 -17.41 12.88 -3.68
N ASP A 194 -18.27 13.84 -3.39
CA ASP A 194 -18.27 15.19 -3.96
C ASP A 194 -17.00 16.01 -3.66
N LYS A 195 -16.28 15.66 -2.61
CA LYS A 195 -14.96 16.21 -2.32
C LYS A 195 -13.87 15.49 -3.08
N GLY A 196 -14.16 14.34 -3.67
CA GLY A 196 -13.23 13.41 -4.28
C GLY A 196 -12.78 12.29 -3.34
N CYS A 197 -13.38 12.14 -2.14
CA CYS A 197 -12.90 11.18 -1.14
C CYS A 197 -13.43 9.79 -1.33
N VAL A 198 -12.61 8.81 -0.99
CA VAL A 198 -13.01 7.42 -1.15
C VAL A 198 -13.94 7.05 -0.02
N GLY A 199 -15.20 6.93 -0.40
CA GLY A 199 -16.23 6.37 0.43
C GLY A 199 -16.34 4.87 0.20
N TYR A 200 -16.82 4.19 1.23
CA TYR A 200 -17.35 2.84 1.10
C TYR A 200 -18.78 2.95 0.59
N GLY A 201 -19.12 2.17 -0.43
CA GLY A 201 -20.50 1.99 -0.87
C GLY A 201 -21.43 1.57 0.27
N GLU A 202 -22.73 1.58 0.02
CA GLU A 202 -23.76 1.40 1.06
C GLU A 202 -23.60 0.12 1.90
N ASN A 203 -22.98 -0.93 1.34
CA ASN A 203 -22.73 -2.19 2.04
C ASN A 203 -21.24 -2.45 2.29
N ARG A 204 -20.79 -2.17 3.51
CA ARG A 204 -19.41 -2.41 3.96
C ARG A 204 -18.98 -3.88 3.91
N ASN A 205 -19.92 -4.83 3.95
CA ASN A 205 -19.57 -6.26 3.82
C ASN A 205 -18.98 -6.56 2.44
N ASN A 206 -19.37 -5.81 1.41
CA ASN A 206 -18.82 -5.98 0.06
C ASN A 206 -17.32 -5.67 0.04
N PHE A 207 -16.87 -4.66 0.80
CA PHE A 207 -15.45 -4.35 0.88
C PHE A 207 -14.68 -5.43 1.61
N ARG A 208 -15.22 -5.97 2.72
CA ARG A 208 -14.58 -7.08 3.45
C ARG A 208 -14.44 -8.32 2.57
N GLU A 209 -15.48 -8.67 1.81
CA GLU A 209 -15.44 -9.79 0.85
C GLU A 209 -14.41 -9.54 -0.25
N LEU A 210 -14.37 -8.32 -0.80
CA LEU A 210 -13.39 -7.90 -1.79
C LEU A 210 -11.96 -7.95 -1.24
N PHE A 211 -11.74 -7.49 0.00
CA PHE A 211 -10.44 -7.51 0.65
C PHE A 211 -9.91 -8.95 0.78
N TYR A 212 -10.73 -9.88 1.29
CA TYR A 212 -10.34 -11.28 1.46
C TYR A 212 -10.30 -12.08 0.16
N LYS A 213 -10.79 -11.54 -0.96
CA LYS A 213 -10.56 -12.13 -2.28
C LYS A 213 -9.09 -12.07 -2.70
N TYR A 214 -8.36 -11.04 -2.27
CA TYR A 214 -6.97 -10.79 -2.66
C TYR A 214 -5.95 -10.96 -1.53
N ASN A 215 -6.41 -10.98 -0.28
CA ASN A 215 -5.57 -11.10 0.91
C ASN A 215 -5.87 -12.39 1.66
N SER A 216 -4.89 -12.87 2.43
CA SER A 216 -5.10 -14.02 3.31
C SER A 216 -6.15 -13.69 4.36
N SER A 217 -6.94 -14.69 4.75
CA SER A 217 -7.82 -14.59 5.92
C SER A 217 -7.06 -14.33 7.23
N ASP A 218 -5.75 -14.55 7.23
CA ASP A 218 -4.86 -14.35 8.37
C ASP A 218 -4.52 -12.86 8.61
N ILE A 219 -4.86 -11.98 7.66
CA ILE A 219 -4.83 -10.53 7.90
C ILE A 219 -6.13 -10.13 8.60
N GLU A 220 -6.00 -9.68 9.86
CA GLU A 220 -7.14 -9.09 10.56
C GLU A 220 -7.51 -7.76 9.94
N PHE A 221 -8.73 -7.68 9.45
CA PHE A 221 -9.27 -6.45 8.87
C PHE A 221 -9.77 -5.54 9.99
N PHE A 222 -9.07 -4.41 10.21
CA PHE A 222 -9.43 -3.40 11.19
C PHE A 222 -10.17 -2.24 10.50
N LEU A 223 -11.43 -2.00 10.89
CA LEU A 223 -12.23 -0.79 10.58
C LEU A 223 -12.77 -0.18 11.86
#